data_AF-A0A8S3FR46-F1
#
_entry.id   AF-A0A8S3FR46-F1
#
_cell.length_a   1.000
_cell.length_b   1.000
_cell.length_c   1.000
_cell.angle_alpha   90.00
_cell.angle_beta   90.00
_cell.angle_gamma   90.00
#
_symmetry.space_group_name_H-M   'P 1'
#
loop_
_entity.id
_entity.type
_entity.pdbx_description
1 polymer ?
#
loop_
_entity_poly.entity_id
_entity_poly.type
_entity_poly.pdbx_seq_one_letter_code
_entity_poly.pdbx_strand_id
1 'polypeptide(L)'
;MTAAVEEMPAIIPKEEELGRVLQQNYALSSQYESLDSDDLYTKYKKLQRQLEFLEVQEEYVKTELKNLKKEMLHAQEEIKRIQSVPLVIGQFLEAVDQNTGIVGSTT
;
A
#
# COMPACT_ATOMS: atom_id res chain seq x y z
N MET A 1 38.71 -10.41 18.41
CA MET A 1 37.78 -9.55 19.16
C MET A 1 37.16 -8.61 18.15
N THR A 2 36.16 -9.12 17.44
CA THR A 2 35.56 -8.48 16.27
C THR A 2 34.44 -7.58 16.79
N ALA A 3 34.58 -6.27 16.63
CA ALA A 3 33.61 -5.30 17.11
C ALA A 3 32.27 -5.53 16.39
N ALA A 4 31.23 -5.78 17.18
CA ALA A 4 29.85 -5.72 16.72
C ALA A 4 29.57 -4.27 16.30
N VAL A 5 29.39 -4.06 15.00
CA VAL A 5 28.75 -2.84 14.49
C VAL A 5 27.28 -3.01 14.84
N GLU A 6 26.86 -2.41 15.95
CA GLU A 6 25.44 -2.24 16.25
C GLU A 6 24.84 -1.41 15.10
N GLU A 7 24.10 -2.08 14.24
CA GLU A 7 23.26 -1.43 13.25
C GLU A 7 22.28 -0.53 14.01
N MET A 8 22.51 0.78 13.90
CA MET A 8 21.55 1.78 14.32
C MET A 8 20.21 1.42 13.69
N PRO A 9 19.14 1.23 14.47
CA PRO A 9 17.84 1.01 13.87
C PRO A 9 17.52 2.28 13.08
N ALA A 10 17.47 2.15 11.76
CA ALA A 10 16.80 3.13 10.92
C ALA A 10 15.41 3.29 11.55
N ILE A 11 15.16 4.47 12.13
CA ILE A 11 13.85 4.83 12.65
C ILE A 11 13.00 4.98 11.40
N ILE A 12 12.43 3.87 10.93
CA ILE A 12 11.44 3.86 9.88
C ILE A 12 10.26 4.63 10.49
N PRO A 13 9.93 5.82 9.99
CA PRO A 13 8.78 6.57 10.48
C PRO A 13 7.55 5.68 10.40
N LYS A 14 6.68 5.73 11.42
CA LYS A 14 5.46 4.93 11.44
C LYS A 14 4.61 5.29 10.20
N GLU A 15 3.97 4.31 9.58
CA GLU A 15 3.21 4.50 8.33
C GLU A 15 2.15 5.61 8.43
N GLU A 16 1.54 5.76 9.61
CA GLU A 16 0.62 6.87 9.92
C GLU A 16 1.29 8.26 9.85
N GLU A 17 2.56 8.37 10.22
CA GLU A 17 3.32 9.62 10.12
C GLU A 17 3.66 9.94 8.66
N LEU A 18 4.01 8.94 7.85
CA LEU A 18 4.33 9.14 6.44
C LEU A 18 3.10 9.62 5.65
N GLY A 19 1.93 9.03 5.92
CA GLY A 19 0.66 9.47 5.34
C GLY A 19 0.29 10.91 5.72
N ARG A 20 0.50 11.30 6.98
CA ARG A 20 0.28 12.69 7.43
C ARG A 20 1.25 13.68 6.77
N VAL A 21 2.52 13.31 6.65
CA VAL A 21 3.55 14.13 6.00
C VAL A 21 3.22 14.34 4.52
N LEU A 22 2.74 13.31 3.82
CA LEU A 22 2.29 13.43 2.43
C LEU A 22 1.10 14.39 2.29
N GLN A 23 0.10 14.27 3.17
CA GLN A 23 -1.08 15.12 3.13
C GLN A 23 -0.72 16.60 3.39
N GLN A 24 0.19 16.84 4.33
CA GLN A 24 0.69 18.17 4.62
C GLN A 24 1.54 18.74 3.47
N ASN A 25 2.40 17.92 2.85
CA ASN A 25 3.23 18.35 1.72
C ASN A 25 2.40 18.65 0.47
N TYR A 26 1.30 17.92 0.23
CA TYR A 26 0.37 18.18 -0.86
C TYR A 26 -0.41 19.50 -0.67
N ALA A 27 -0.86 19.78 0.55
CA ALA A 27 -1.50 21.06 0.88
C ALA A 27 -0.53 22.24 0.72
N LEU A 28 0.73 22.05 1.10
CA LEU A 28 1.76 23.06 0.92
C LEU A 28 2.09 23.26 -0.57
N SER A 29 2.28 22.20 -1.37
CA SER A 29 2.63 22.34 -2.79
C SER A 29 1.55 23.08 -3.60
N SER A 30 0.28 22.76 -3.36
CA SER A 30 -0.87 23.41 -4.01
C SER A 30 -0.99 24.92 -3.71
N GLN A 31 -0.53 25.38 -2.54
CA GLN A 31 -0.53 26.80 -2.19
C GLN A 31 0.47 27.63 -3.02
N TYR A 32 1.61 27.04 -3.41
CA TYR A 32 2.68 27.73 -4.15
C TYR A 32 2.53 27.68 -5.69
N GLU A 33 1.62 26.85 -6.22
CA GLU A 33 1.24 26.87 -7.65
C GLU A 33 0.69 28.24 -8.07
N SER A 34 0.06 28.98 -7.14
CA SER A 34 -0.59 30.28 -7.40
C SER A 34 0.36 31.50 -7.53
N LEU A 35 1.65 31.35 -7.25
CA LEU A 35 2.62 32.44 -7.36
C LEU A 35 3.15 32.55 -8.80
N ASP A 36 2.80 33.62 -9.51
CA ASP A 36 3.23 33.91 -10.88
C ASP A 36 4.75 33.75 -11.06
N SER A 37 5.16 32.95 -12.05
CA SER A 37 6.52 32.40 -12.17
C SER A 37 7.25 32.82 -13.45
N ASP A 38 7.38 34.12 -13.69
CA ASP A 38 8.26 34.62 -14.76
C ASP A 38 9.76 34.58 -14.37
N ASP A 39 10.06 34.35 -13.08
CA ASP A 39 11.44 34.18 -12.60
C ASP A 39 11.93 32.72 -12.68
N LEU A 40 13.07 32.53 -13.35
CA LEU A 40 13.70 31.23 -13.60
C LEU A 40 14.15 30.54 -12.30
N TYR A 41 14.58 31.31 -11.29
CA TYR A 41 14.99 30.77 -9.98
C TYR A 41 13.79 30.22 -9.21
N THR A 42 12.67 30.95 -9.23
CA THR A 42 11.41 30.51 -8.63
C THR A 42 10.89 29.23 -9.27
N LYS A 43 10.97 29.13 -10.61
CA LYS A 43 10.60 27.89 -11.34
C LYS A 43 11.48 26.70 -10.93
N TYR A 44 12.81 26.88 -10.90
CA TYR A 44 13.72 25.82 -10.46
C TYR A 44 13.38 25.31 -9.05
N LYS A 45 13.15 26.22 -8.09
CA LYS A 45 12.79 25.86 -6.72
C LYS A 45 11.46 25.14 -6.61
N LYS A 46 10.45 25.51 -7.42
CA LYS A 46 9.18 24.78 -7.50
C LYS A 46 9.39 23.35 -7.98
N LEU A 47 10.12 23.15 -9.09
CA LEU A 47 10.39 21.81 -9.63
C LEU A 47 11.22 20.96 -8.67
N GLN A 48 12.23 21.55 -8.01
CA GLN A 48 13.03 20.83 -7.00
C GLN A 48 12.14 20.28 -5.88
N ARG A 49 11.23 21.08 -5.35
CA ARG A 49 10.31 20.67 -4.28
C ARG A 49 9.28 19.64 -4.75
N GLN A 50 8.79 19.76 -5.99
CA GLN A 50 7.91 18.74 -6.58
C GLN A 50 8.63 17.40 -6.69
N LEU A 51 9.92 17.39 -7.05
CA LEU A 51 10.72 16.17 -7.11
C LEU A 51 10.90 15.54 -5.73
N GLU A 52 11.24 16.34 -4.71
CA GLU A 52 11.30 15.88 -3.31
C GLU A 52 9.96 15.30 -2.83
N PHE A 53 8.84 15.91 -3.22
CA PHE A 53 7.51 15.39 -2.88
C PHE A 53 7.22 14.03 -3.55
N LEU A 54 7.57 13.89 -4.83
CA LEU A 54 7.38 12.64 -5.56
C LEU A 54 8.23 11.50 -4.99
N GLU A 55 9.45 11.79 -4.53
CA GLU A 55 10.31 10.79 -3.90
C GLU A 55 9.68 10.21 -2.62
N VAL A 56 9.12 11.07 -1.76
CA VAL A 56 8.40 10.62 -0.55
C VAL A 56 7.14 9.82 -0.92
N GLN A 57 6.41 10.22 -1.97
CA GLN A 57 5.27 9.44 -2.46
C GLN A 57 5.68 8.08 -2.99
N GLU A 58 6.80 7.99 -3.70
CA GLU A 58 7.31 6.72 -4.22
C GLU A 58 7.65 5.75 -3.07
N GLU A 59 8.34 6.23 -2.03
CA GLU A 59 8.65 5.43 -0.85
C GLU A 59 7.39 4.96 -0.12
N TYR A 60 6.40 5.83 0.02
CA TYR A 60 5.10 5.50 0.60
C TYR A 60 4.43 4.36 -0.17
N VAL A 61 4.27 4.51 -1.48
CA VAL A 61 3.61 3.51 -2.33
C VAL A 61 4.36 2.17 -2.29
N LYS A 62 5.70 2.19 -2.24
CA LYS A 62 6.50 0.96 -2.09
C LYS A 62 6.22 0.24 -0.78
N THR A 63 6.07 0.98 0.31
CA THR A 63 5.78 0.42 1.64
C THR A 63 4.34 -0.11 1.70
N GLU A 64 3.38 0.69 1.22
CA GLU A 64 1.97 0.32 1.16
C GLU A 64 1.74 -0.96 0.34
N LEU A 65 2.44 -1.11 -0.79
CA LEU A 65 2.38 -2.32 -1.61
C LEU A 65 2.93 -3.55 -0.89
N LYS A 66 3.94 -3.40 -0.01
CA LYS A 66 4.41 -4.52 0.83
C LYS A 66 3.36 -4.92 1.85
N ASN A 67 2.67 -3.95 2.44
CA ASN A 67 1.59 -4.21 3.39
C ASN A 67 0.42 -4.94 2.74
N LEU A 68 -0.03 -4.46 1.57
CA LEU A 68 -1.11 -5.10 0.83
C LEU A 68 -0.77 -6.55 0.45
N LYS A 69 0.49 -6.82 0.09
CA LYS A 69 0.96 -8.20 -0.15
C LYS A 69 0.90 -9.07 1.11
N LYS A 70 1.24 -8.52 2.26
CA LYS A 70 1.16 -9.22 3.55
C LYS A 70 -0.29 -9.53 3.92
N GLU A 71 -1.18 -8.54 3.80
CA GLU A 71 -2.62 -8.72 4.03
C GLU A 71 -3.23 -9.73 3.07
N MET A 72 -2.84 -9.72 1.80
CA MET A 72 -3.26 -10.71 0.81
C MET A 72 -2.90 -12.13 1.25
N LEU A 73 -1.69 -12.35 1.79
CA LEU A 73 -1.29 -13.66 2.31
C LEU A 73 -2.15 -14.08 3.51
N HIS A 74 -2.39 -13.15 4.45
CA HIS A 74 -3.27 -13.42 5.59
C HIS A 74 -4.70 -13.76 5.16
N ALA A 75 -5.25 -13.04 4.19
CA ALA A 75 -6.57 -13.34 3.63
C ALA A 75 -6.61 -14.73 2.96
N GLN A 76 -5.54 -15.11 2.24
CA GLN A 76 -5.43 -16.45 1.67
C GLN A 76 -5.36 -17.56 2.72
N GLU A 77 -4.72 -17.31 3.86
CA GLU A 77 -4.68 -18.24 4.99
C GLU A 77 -6.08 -18.43 5.61
N GLU A 78 -6.86 -17.35 5.74
CA GLU A 78 -8.24 -17.43 6.22
C GLU A 78 -9.15 -18.22 5.27
N ILE A 79 -8.97 -18.11 3.95
CA ILE A 79 -9.69 -18.94 2.97
C ILE A 79 -9.40 -20.43 3.21
N LYS A 80 -8.13 -20.80 3.40
CA LYS A 80 -7.74 -22.19 3.70
C LYS A 80 -8.32 -22.67 5.03
N ARG A 81 -8.42 -21.78 6.02
CA ARG A 81 -9.03 -22.10 7.31
C ARG A 81 -10.49 -22.49 7.15
N ILE A 82 -11.27 -21.72 6.40
CA ILE A 82 -12.70 -22.03 6.15
C ILE A 82 -12.86 -23.38 5.43
N GLN A 83 -11.93 -23.76 4.56
CA GLN A 83 -11.93 -25.05 3.86
C GLN A 83 -11.58 -26.26 4.76
N SER A 84 -11.05 -26.04 5.96
CA SER A 84 -10.52 -27.11 6.84
C SER A 84 -11.48 -27.62 7.91
N VAL A 85 -12.56 -26.88 8.20
CA VAL A 85 -13.65 -27.28 9.14
C VAL A 85 -14.44 -28.44 8.52
N PRO A 86 -15.07 -29.37 9.27
CA PRO A 86 -15.89 -30.43 8.69
C PRO A 86 -16.90 -29.88 7.68
N LEU A 87 -16.68 -30.21 6.40
CA LEU A 87 -17.50 -29.78 5.27
C LEU A 87 -18.53 -30.85 4.92
N VAL A 88 -19.73 -30.42 4.54
CA VAL A 88 -20.74 -31.29 3.92
C VAL A 88 -20.47 -31.36 2.42
N ILE A 89 -20.42 -32.57 1.87
CA ILE A 89 -20.20 -32.77 0.43
C ILE A 89 -21.51 -32.44 -0.32
N GLY A 90 -21.43 -31.52 -1.27
CA GLY A 90 -22.50 -31.23 -2.23
C GLY A 90 -22.18 -31.75 -3.64
N GLN A 91 -23.19 -31.88 -4.48
CA GLN A 91 -23.07 -32.19 -5.90
C GLN A 91 -23.14 -30.91 -6.74
N PHE A 92 -22.16 -30.71 -7.62
CA PHE A 92 -22.20 -29.63 -8.60
C PHE A 92 -23.19 -29.96 -9.73
N LEU A 93 -24.03 -29.00 -10.11
CA LEU A 93 -25.07 -29.18 -11.13
C LEU A 93 -24.78 -28.37 -12.40
N GLU A 94 -24.67 -27.04 -12.28
CA GLU A 94 -24.54 -26.13 -13.42
C GLU A 94 -23.72 -24.89 -13.05
N ALA A 95 -22.92 -24.40 -14.00
CA ALA A 95 -22.21 -23.13 -13.89
C ALA A 95 -23.10 -21.99 -14.41
N VAL A 96 -23.25 -20.92 -13.61
CA VAL A 96 -24.01 -19.72 -14.01
C VAL A 96 -23.05 -18.67 -14.56
N ASP A 97 -21.88 -18.52 -13.94
CA ASP A 97 -20.79 -17.66 -14.40
C ASP A 97 -19.41 -18.25 -14.05
N GLN A 98 -18.33 -17.48 -14.23
CA GLN A 98 -16.96 -17.94 -14.02
C GLN A 98 -16.63 -18.26 -12.55
N ASN A 99 -17.34 -17.69 -11.58
CA ASN A 99 -17.06 -17.82 -10.15
C ASN A 99 -18.27 -18.35 -9.34
N THR A 100 -19.41 -18.61 -9.99
CA THR A 100 -20.69 -18.94 -9.35
C THR A 100 -21.35 -20.13 -10.06
N GLY A 101 -21.86 -21.06 -9.27
CA GLY A 101 -22.59 -22.22 -9.77
C GLY A 101 -23.64 -22.73 -8.79
N ILE A 102 -24.55 -23.55 -9.29
CA ILE A 102 -25.62 -24.17 -8.50
C ILE A 102 -25.12 -25.53 -7.97
N VAL A 103 -25.32 -25.76 -6.68
CA VAL A 103 -24.97 -27.01 -5.99
C VAL A 103 -26.19 -27.62 -5.30
N GLY A 104 -26.31 -28.94 -5.34
CA GLY A 104 -27.32 -29.70 -4.57
C GLY A 104 -26.69 -30.37 -3.35
N SER A 105 -27.27 -30.20 -2.17
CA SER A 105 -26.79 -30.90 -0.96
C SER A 105 -27.30 -32.34 -0.93
N THR A 106 -26.37 -33.29 -0.85
CA THR A 106 -26.66 -34.65 -0.40
C THR A 106 -26.53 -34.70 1.12
N THR A 107 -27.59 -35.14 1.80
CA THR A 107 -27.64 -35.32 3.26
C THR A 107 -26.73 -36.45 3.72
#